data_AF-A0A285V350-F1
#
_entry.id   AF-A0A285V350-F1
#
_cell.length_a   1.000
_cell.length_b   1.000
_cell.length_c   1.000
_cell.angle_alpha   90.00
_cell.angle_beta   90.00
_cell.angle_gamma   90.00
#
_symmetry.space_group_name_H-M   'P 1'
#
loop_
_entity.id
_entity.type
_entity.pdbx_description
1 polymer ?
#
loop_
_entity_poly.entity_id
_entity_poly.type
_entity_poly.pdbx_seq_one_letter_code
_entity_poly.pdbx_strand_id
1 'polypeptide(L)'
;MTTDAASDPLSYAASLLDAVGADREQVPADIALDCLYAAELLELAGARTESTPLIDGDPRASVRAAMAALGLIDLAAFANPPVLDAARAARHALRRLG
;
A
#
# COMPACT_ATOMS: atom_id res chain seq x y z
N MET A 1 -15.35 10.46 22.72
CA MET A 1 -15.51 11.05 21.38
C MET A 1 -14.49 10.38 20.48
N THR A 2 -14.78 9.14 20.09
CA THR A 2 -13.94 8.35 19.16
C THR A 2 -14.42 8.71 17.77
N THR A 3 -13.83 9.72 17.16
CA THR A 3 -13.91 9.85 15.71
C THR A 3 -13.40 8.54 15.15
N ASP A 4 -14.34 7.75 14.63
CA ASP A 4 -14.11 6.70 13.68
C ASP A 4 -13.38 7.35 12.50
N ALA A 5 -12.05 7.42 12.64
CA ALA A 5 -11.14 7.76 11.59
C ALA A 5 -11.29 6.63 10.59
N ALA A 6 -12.22 6.78 9.65
CA ALA A 6 -12.09 6.13 8.36
C ALA A 6 -10.64 6.36 7.96
N SER A 7 -9.81 5.33 8.09
CA SER A 7 -8.35 5.42 8.01
C SER A 7 -8.01 6.23 6.77
N ASP A 8 -7.18 7.26 6.91
CA ASP A 8 -6.70 8.02 5.75
C ASP A 8 -6.30 7.02 4.64
N PRO A 9 -7.01 6.99 3.49
CA PRO A 9 -6.83 5.91 2.53
C PRO A 9 -5.40 5.84 2.00
N LEU A 10 -4.69 6.97 2.01
CA LEU A 10 -3.28 7.06 1.63
C LEU A 10 -2.38 6.35 2.67
N SER A 11 -2.53 6.68 3.94
CA SER A 11 -1.84 6.01 5.07
C SER A 11 -2.18 4.53 5.18
N TYR A 12 -3.45 4.16 4.95
CA TYR A 12 -3.87 2.77 4.96
C TYR A 12 -3.24 1.96 3.83
N ALA A 13 -3.19 2.52 2.61
CA ALA A 13 -2.50 1.88 1.48
C ALA A 13 -1.00 1.72 1.75
N ALA A 14 -0.34 2.73 2.31
CA ALA A 14 1.08 2.66 2.69
C ALA A 14 1.34 1.55 3.72
N SER A 15 0.53 1.51 4.77
CA SER A 15 0.63 0.50 5.84
C SER A 15 0.48 -0.92 5.31
N LEU A 16 -0.49 -1.17 4.42
CA LEU A 16 -0.67 -2.48 3.82
C LEU A 16 0.49 -2.89 2.92
N LEU A 17 1.05 -1.95 2.14
CA LEU A 17 2.19 -2.21 1.26
C LEU A 17 3.47 -2.47 2.06
N ASP A 18 3.68 -1.73 3.16
CA ASP A 18 4.78 -1.96 4.10
C ASP A 18 4.67 -3.36 4.75
N ALA A 19 3.47 -3.72 5.24
CA ALA A 19 3.23 -5.04 5.82
C ALA A 19 3.53 -6.18 4.83
N VAL A 20 3.13 -6.04 3.56
CA VAL A 20 3.47 -6.99 2.49
C VAL A 20 4.97 -7.04 2.25
N GLY A 21 5.64 -5.89 2.20
CA GLY A 21 7.08 -5.79 2.03
C GLY A 21 7.90 -6.36 3.19
N ALA A 22 7.33 -6.37 4.39
CA ALA A 22 7.95 -6.93 5.59
C ALA A 22 7.82 -8.46 5.69
N ASP A 23 6.81 -9.07 5.03
CA ASP A 23 6.58 -10.51 5.06
C ASP A 23 7.50 -11.28 4.11
N ARG A 24 8.71 -11.59 4.60
CA ARG A 24 9.70 -12.38 3.87
C ARG A 24 9.43 -13.88 3.83
N GLU A 25 8.42 -14.37 4.56
CA GLU A 25 8.06 -15.78 4.55
C GLU A 25 7.18 -16.10 3.35
N GLN A 26 6.25 -15.20 3.02
CA GLN A 26 5.30 -15.38 1.93
C GLN A 26 5.66 -14.62 0.66
N VAL A 27 6.45 -13.54 0.76
CA VAL A 27 6.73 -12.65 -0.38
C VAL A 27 8.19 -12.78 -0.85
N PRO A 28 8.42 -13.14 -2.12
CA PRO A 28 9.75 -13.10 -2.73
C PRO A 28 10.41 -11.73 -2.59
N ALA A 29 11.73 -11.70 -2.36
CA ALA A 29 12.44 -10.48 -1.99
C ALA A 29 12.31 -9.32 -3.00
N ASP A 30 12.25 -9.62 -4.29
CA ASP A 30 12.07 -8.61 -5.33
C ASP A 30 10.66 -8.00 -5.33
N ILE A 31 9.62 -8.81 -5.11
CA ILE A 31 8.25 -8.33 -4.94
C ILE A 31 8.12 -7.53 -3.64
N ALA A 32 8.77 -7.98 -2.57
CA ALA A 32 8.78 -7.28 -1.29
C ALA A 32 9.40 -5.87 -1.44
N LEU A 33 10.50 -5.75 -2.19
CA LEU A 33 11.11 -4.45 -2.51
C LEU A 33 10.17 -3.54 -3.30
N ASP A 34 9.43 -4.05 -4.28
CA ASP A 34 8.43 -3.27 -5.02
C ASP A 34 7.34 -2.71 -4.07
N CYS A 35 6.90 -3.51 -3.11
CA CYS A 35 5.90 -3.11 -2.11
C CYS A 35 6.45 -2.07 -1.12
N LEU A 36 7.66 -2.26 -0.58
CA LEU A 36 8.32 -1.28 0.30
C LEU A 36 8.56 0.05 -0.42
N TYR A 37 9.01 -0.01 -1.68
CA TYR A 37 9.20 1.17 -2.50
C TYR A 37 7.88 1.91 -2.73
N ALA A 38 6.79 1.18 -2.98
CA ALA A 38 5.48 1.79 -3.10
C ALA A 38 5.02 2.46 -1.79
N ALA A 39 5.26 1.84 -0.64
CA ALA A 39 4.95 2.43 0.67
C ALA A 39 5.75 3.73 0.92
N GLU A 40 7.06 3.71 0.64
CA GLU A 40 7.93 4.89 0.77
C GLU A 40 7.47 6.05 -0.13
N LEU A 41 7.06 5.76 -1.37
CA LEU A 41 6.48 6.79 -2.26
C LEU A 41 5.19 7.40 -1.70
N LEU A 42 4.35 6.60 -1.03
CA LEU A 42 3.15 7.13 -0.38
C LEU A 42 3.50 7.98 0.84
N GLU A 43 4.51 7.63 1.63
CA GLU A 43 5.01 8.48 2.72
C GLU A 43 5.54 9.83 2.20
N LEU A 44 6.24 9.84 1.06
CA LEU A 44 6.66 11.08 0.40
C LEU A 44 5.46 11.93 -0.05
N ALA A 45 4.32 11.31 -0.32
CA ALA A 45 3.06 11.99 -0.62
C ALA A 45 2.29 12.43 0.64
N GLY A 46 2.83 12.17 1.84
CA GLY A 46 2.25 12.57 3.13
C GLY A 46 1.53 11.46 3.88
N ALA A 47 1.58 10.21 3.40
CA ALA A 47 1.08 9.06 4.14
C ALA A 47 1.86 8.84 5.44
N ARG A 48 1.24 8.16 6.40
CA ARG A 48 1.91 7.65 7.60
C ARG A 48 1.70 6.16 7.68
N THR A 49 2.78 5.41 7.55
CA THR A 49 2.76 3.96 7.70
C THR A 49 2.60 3.60 9.18
N GLU A 50 1.66 2.72 9.46
CA GLU A 50 1.44 2.13 10.77
C GLU A 50 1.64 0.61 10.69
N SER A 51 2.03 0.01 11.80
CA SER A 51 2.13 -1.46 11.87
C SER A 51 0.72 -2.06 11.77
N THR A 52 0.44 -2.67 10.62
CA THR A 52 -0.82 -3.36 10.35
C THR A 52 -0.55 -4.82 9.99
N PRO A 53 -1.38 -5.77 10.43
CA PRO A 53 -1.32 -7.12 9.89
C PRO A 53 -1.76 -7.15 8.42
N LEU A 54 -1.33 -8.19 7.71
CA LEU A 54 -1.90 -8.54 6.41
C LEU A 54 -3.38 -8.87 6.55
N ILE A 55 -4.18 -8.48 5.55
CA ILE A 55 -5.59 -8.87 5.47
C ILE A 55 -5.67 -10.37 5.27
N ASP A 56 -6.34 -11.05 6.21
CA ASP A 56 -6.47 -12.51 6.26
C ASP A 56 -5.13 -13.27 6.20
N GLY A 57 -4.01 -12.61 6.53
CA GLY A 57 -2.67 -13.17 6.35
C GLY A 57 -2.20 -13.26 4.89
N ASP A 58 -2.97 -12.73 3.93
CA ASP A 58 -2.72 -12.85 2.49
C ASP A 58 -2.06 -11.58 1.93
N PRO A 59 -0.80 -11.66 1.45
CA PRO A 59 -0.14 -10.55 0.79
C PRO A 59 -0.92 -10.01 -0.41
N ARG A 60 -1.56 -10.89 -1.18
CA ARG A 60 -2.29 -10.52 -2.39
C ARG A 60 -3.57 -9.76 -2.07
N ALA A 61 -4.33 -10.22 -1.08
CA ALA A 61 -5.52 -9.51 -0.60
C ALA A 61 -5.13 -8.11 -0.08
N SER A 62 -4.02 -8.02 0.65
CA SER A 62 -3.49 -6.78 1.19
C SER A 62 -3.10 -5.78 0.08
N VAL A 63 -2.37 -6.20 -0.96
CA VAL A 63 -2.06 -5.32 -2.10
C VAL A 63 -3.33 -4.87 -2.84
N ARG A 64 -4.32 -5.76 -3.02
CA ARG A 64 -5.60 -5.38 -3.65
C ARG A 64 -6.34 -4.32 -2.82
N ALA A 65 -6.37 -4.47 -1.50
CA ALA A 65 -7.00 -3.52 -0.62
C ALA A 65 -6.27 -2.17 -0.62
N ALA A 66 -4.93 -2.17 -0.65
CA ALA A 66 -4.15 -0.95 -0.82
C ALA A 66 -4.51 -0.21 -2.12
N MET A 67 -4.58 -0.94 -3.24
CA MET A 67 -5.01 -0.36 -4.52
C MET A 67 -6.46 0.15 -4.50
N ALA A 68 -7.36 -0.53 -3.77
CA ALA A 68 -8.74 -0.08 -3.61
C ALA A 68 -8.80 1.22 -2.77
N ALA A 69 -8.00 1.33 -1.71
CA ALA A 69 -7.89 2.52 -0.88
C ALA A 69 -7.35 3.73 -1.67
N LEU A 70 -6.35 3.52 -2.53
CA LEU A 70 -5.88 4.56 -3.47
C LEU A 70 -6.98 4.99 -4.46
N GLY A 71 -7.97 4.14 -4.75
CA GLY A 71 -9.14 4.51 -5.56
C GLY A 71 -10.16 5.39 -4.83
N LEU A 72 -10.04 5.57 -3.51
CA LEU A 72 -10.94 6.38 -2.69
C LEU A 72 -10.45 7.82 -2.50
N ILE A 73 -9.18 8.11 -2.79
CA ILE A 73 -8.65 9.47 -2.69
C ILE A 73 -9.14 10.33 -3.86
N ASP A 74 -9.13 11.64 -3.70
CA ASP A 74 -9.54 12.54 -4.76
C ASP A 74 -8.55 12.52 -5.95
N LEU A 75 -9.05 12.90 -7.12
CA LEU A 75 -8.28 12.84 -8.37
C LEU A 75 -7.00 13.69 -8.33
N ALA A 76 -7.00 14.82 -7.64
CA ALA A 76 -5.82 15.69 -7.57
C ALA A 76 -4.74 15.07 -6.68
N ALA A 77 -5.14 14.48 -5.54
CA ALA A 77 -4.26 13.69 -4.69
C ALA A 77 -3.70 12.46 -5.42
N PHE A 78 -4.56 11.75 -6.17
CA PHE A 78 -4.12 10.60 -6.97
C PHE A 78 -3.17 11.00 -8.11
N ALA A 79 -3.34 12.20 -8.70
CA ALA A 79 -2.47 12.69 -9.77
C ALA A 79 -1.08 13.14 -9.28
N ASN A 80 -0.83 13.14 -7.97
CA ASN A 80 0.49 13.41 -7.40
C ASN A 80 1.50 12.35 -7.88
N PRO A 81 2.65 12.71 -8.50
CA PRO A 81 3.58 11.75 -9.10
C PRO A 81 4.00 10.58 -8.19
N PRO A 82 4.44 10.80 -6.93
CA PRO A 82 4.70 9.70 -5.99
C PRO A 82 3.52 8.74 -5.81
N VAL A 83 2.28 9.22 -5.75
CA VAL A 83 1.09 8.36 -5.61
C VAL A 83 0.85 7.53 -6.88
N LEU A 84 1.03 8.12 -8.06
CA LEU A 84 0.93 7.39 -9.33
C LEU A 84 1.99 6.30 -9.44
N ASP A 85 3.23 6.60 -9.06
CA ASP A 85 4.34 5.65 -9.14
C ASP A 85 4.18 4.53 -8.10
N ALA A 86 3.70 4.85 -6.89
CA ALA A 86 3.33 3.85 -5.89
C ALA A 86 2.25 2.91 -6.42
N ALA A 87 1.18 3.45 -7.03
CA ALA A 87 0.10 2.65 -7.60
C ALA A 87 0.60 1.73 -8.74
N ARG A 88 1.57 2.19 -9.54
CA ARG A 88 2.20 1.38 -10.59
C ARG A 88 3.04 0.25 -10.01
N ALA A 89 3.87 0.54 -9.01
CA ALA A 89 4.69 -0.44 -8.31
C ALA A 89 3.80 -1.51 -7.63
N ALA A 90 2.78 -1.09 -6.88
CA ALA A 90 1.81 -1.99 -6.26
C ALA A 90 1.09 -2.88 -7.29
N ARG A 91 0.68 -2.32 -8.44
CA ARG A 91 0.09 -3.10 -9.54
C ARG A 91 1.08 -4.10 -10.13
N HIS A 92 2.35 -3.73 -10.25
CA HIS A 92 3.40 -4.62 -10.72
C HIS A 92 3.60 -5.79 -9.76
N ALA A 93 3.76 -5.50 -8.46
CA ALA A 93 3.86 -6.51 -7.40
C ALA A 93 2.65 -7.46 -7.40
N LEU A 94 1.41 -6.93 -7.48
CA LEU A 94 0.19 -7.74 -7.51
C LEU A 94 0.15 -8.73 -8.67
N ARG A 95 0.68 -8.35 -9.85
CA ARG A 95 0.75 -9.24 -11.01
C ARG A 95 1.77 -10.37 -10.82
N ARG A 96 2.79 -10.14 -10.00
CA ARG A 96 3.88 -11.08 -9.74
C ARG A 96 3.59 -12.02 -8.58
N LEU A 97 2.70 -11.62 -7.66
CA LEU A 97 2.19 -12.47 -6.59
C LEU A 97 1.31 -13.65 -7.07
N GLY A 98 0.94 -13.67 -8.36
CA GLY A 98 0.28 -14.81 -9.01
C GLY A 98 -1.23 -14.83 -8.84
#